data_AF-A0A2V5JTD7-F1
#
_entry.id   AF-A0A2V5JTD7-F1
#
_cell.length_a   1.000
_cell.length_b   1.000
_cell.length_c   1.000
_cell.angle_alpha   90.00
_cell.angle_beta   90.00
_cell.angle_gamma   90.00
#
_symmetry.space_group_name_H-M   'P 1'
#
loop_
_entity.id
_entity.type
_entity.pdbx_description
1 polymer ?
#
loop_
_entity_poly.entity_id
_entity_poly.type
_entity_poly.pdbx_seq_one_letter_code
_entity_poly.pdbx_strand_id
1 'polypeptide(L)'
;MSSVKHMLFVRSSKPPIVEIDSESGGVYVRFSDKAVAKTIERQSDGPIITVDVDRQGEVVGIEGLCFTEFSLSQILRQASVRADRVDLSKARFRTAASAHAAAVA
;
A
#
# COMPACT_ATOMS: atom_id res chain seq x y z
N MET A 1 12.92 13.61 18.21
CA MET A 1 11.90 14.62 17.86
C MET A 1 10.85 13.92 17.02
N SER A 2 9.61 13.77 17.51
CA SER A 2 8.54 13.11 16.76
C SER A 2 8.13 14.00 15.59
N SER A 3 8.48 13.61 14.36
CA SER A 3 8.00 14.29 13.15
C SER A 3 6.48 14.19 13.09
N VAL A 4 5.79 15.30 12.88
CA VAL A 4 4.33 15.32 12.74
C VAL A 4 3.95 14.50 11.51
N LYS A 5 3.27 13.36 11.72
CA LYS A 5 2.73 12.56 10.62
C LYS A 5 1.50 13.24 10.06
N HIS A 6 1.65 13.91 8.91
CA HIS A 6 0.51 14.46 8.19
C HIS A 6 -0.37 13.34 7.63
N MET A 7 -1.69 13.48 7.84
CA MET A 7 -2.70 12.58 7.27
C MET A 7 -2.75 12.76 5.75
N LEU A 8 -2.73 11.66 5.01
CA LEU A 8 -2.89 11.64 3.55
C LEU A 8 -4.28 11.12 3.18
N PHE A 9 -4.76 11.50 1.99
CA PHE A 9 -6.10 11.16 1.53
C PHE A 9 -6.06 10.50 0.15
N VAL A 10 -6.70 9.35 0.03
CA VAL A 10 -6.98 8.72 -1.26
C VAL A 10 -8.12 9.49 -1.93
N ARG A 11 -7.89 9.96 -3.15
CA ARG A 11 -8.89 10.71 -3.93
C ARG A 11 -9.68 9.86 -4.92
N SER A 12 -9.20 8.64 -5.19
CA SER A 12 -9.90 7.64 -6.01
C SER A 12 -11.17 7.16 -5.32
N SER A 13 -12.18 6.80 -6.10
CA SER A 13 -13.37 6.05 -5.64
C SER A 13 -13.35 4.59 -6.09
N LYS A 14 -12.34 4.19 -6.89
CA LYS A 14 -12.22 2.82 -7.36
C LYS A 14 -11.81 1.91 -6.20
N PRO A 15 -12.38 0.69 -6.09
CA PRO A 15 -11.90 -0.31 -5.15
C PRO A 15 -10.41 -0.59 -5.36
N PRO A 16 -9.63 -0.79 -4.29
CA PRO A 16 -8.21 -1.01 -4.42
C PRO A 16 -7.91 -2.40 -4.96
N ILE A 17 -6.71 -2.56 -5.52
CA ILE A 17 -6.12 -3.86 -5.77
C ILE A 17 -5.08 -4.11 -4.68
N VAL A 18 -5.16 -5.25 -4.02
CA VAL A 18 -4.20 -5.71 -3.02
C VAL A 18 -3.29 -6.71 -3.69
N GLU A 19 -2.04 -6.35 -3.87
CA GLU A 19 -1.00 -7.22 -4.42
C GLU A 19 -0.25 -7.85 -3.25
N ILE A 20 -0.16 -9.18 -3.20
CA ILE A 20 0.50 -9.93 -2.13
C ILE A 20 1.71 -10.64 -2.73
N ASP A 21 2.87 -10.40 -2.14
CA ASP A 21 4.10 -11.15 -2.37
C ASP A 21 4.37 -12.04 -1.14
N SER A 22 4.08 -13.34 -1.29
CA SER A 22 4.25 -14.31 -0.22
C SER A 22 5.70 -14.61 0.12
N GLU A 23 6.66 -14.36 -0.78
CA GLU A 23 8.08 -14.65 -0.52
C GLU A 23 8.69 -13.63 0.45
N SER A 24 8.28 -12.37 0.34
CA SER A 24 8.76 -11.28 1.20
C SER A 24 7.82 -10.95 2.38
N GLY A 25 6.62 -11.54 2.43
CA GLY A 25 5.55 -11.07 3.32
C GLY A 25 5.12 -9.64 2.97
N GLY A 26 5.27 -9.28 1.69
CA GLY A 26 4.98 -7.98 1.14
C GLY A 26 3.52 -7.83 0.75
N VAL A 27 2.97 -6.65 1.00
CA VAL A 27 1.63 -6.25 0.57
C VAL A 27 1.69 -4.88 -0.06
N TYR A 28 1.05 -4.72 -1.21
CA TYR A 28 0.85 -3.43 -1.85
C TYR A 28 -0.64 -3.15 -2.07
N VAL A 29 -1.16 -2.12 -1.41
CA VAL A 29 -2.55 -1.67 -1.59
C VAL A 29 -2.57 -0.54 -2.61
N ARG A 30 -2.92 -0.87 -3.85
CA ARG A 30 -2.98 0.06 -4.99
C ARG A 30 -4.35 0.74 -5.07
N PHE A 31 -4.36 2.07 -5.03
CA PHE A 31 -5.57 2.90 -5.20
C PHE A 31 -5.66 3.55 -6.59
N SER A 32 -4.54 3.62 -7.32
CA SER A 32 -4.41 4.27 -8.62
C SER A 32 -3.30 3.64 -9.46
N ASP A 33 -3.41 3.75 -10.78
CA ASP A 33 -2.38 3.34 -11.76
C ASP A 33 -1.49 4.53 -12.20
N LYS A 34 -1.62 5.67 -11.52
CA LYS A 34 -0.75 6.84 -11.76
C LYS A 34 0.70 6.51 -11.41
N ALA A 35 1.63 7.22 -12.05
CA ALA A 35 3.06 7.10 -11.74
C ALA A 35 3.37 7.59 -10.32
N VAL A 36 4.14 6.79 -9.58
CA VAL A 36 4.72 7.18 -8.29
C VAL A 36 5.80 8.23 -8.54
N ALA A 37 5.71 9.34 -7.81
CA ALA A 37 6.70 10.42 -7.85
C ALA A 37 7.56 10.46 -6.58
N LYS A 38 7.01 10.01 -5.45
CA LYS A 38 7.70 9.99 -4.17
C LYS A 38 7.14 8.88 -3.27
N THR A 39 8.02 8.21 -2.56
CA THR A 39 7.68 7.28 -1.48
C THR A 39 7.93 7.96 -0.14
N ILE A 40 6.97 7.84 0.78
CA ILE A 40 7.02 8.46 2.10
C ILE A 40 7.06 7.35 3.14
N GLU A 41 8.15 7.27 3.89
CA GLU A 41 8.25 6.34 5.01
C GLU A 41 7.31 6.72 6.16
N ARG A 42 6.66 5.71 6.72
CA ARG A 42 5.86 5.82 7.94
C ARG A 42 6.50 4.93 8.99
N GLN A 43 7.41 5.53 9.78
CA GLN A 43 8.04 4.84 10.90
C GLN A 43 7.00 4.13 11.78
N SER A 44 7.22 2.87 12.06
CA SER A 44 6.42 2.08 12.99
C SER A 44 7.36 1.16 13.77
N ASP A 45 7.02 0.85 15.02
CA ASP A 45 7.78 -0.12 15.85
C ASP A 45 7.48 -1.58 15.44
N GLY A 46 7.03 -1.80 14.19
CA GLY A 46 6.54 -3.06 13.66
C GLY A 46 6.71 -3.13 12.13
N PRO A 47 5.70 -3.57 11.36
CA PRO A 47 5.79 -3.67 9.90
C PRO A 47 6.28 -2.38 9.26
N ILE A 48 7.16 -2.50 8.27
CA ILE A 48 7.63 -1.36 7.49
C ILE A 48 6.46 -0.91 6.61
N ILE A 49 6.05 0.35 6.74
CA ILE A 49 5.00 0.95 5.93
C ILE A 49 5.57 2.13 5.16
N THR A 50 5.30 2.17 3.86
CA THR A 50 5.56 3.34 3.01
C THR A 50 4.28 3.74 2.28
N VAL A 51 4.19 5.02 1.93
CA VAL A 51 3.08 5.56 1.14
C VAL A 51 3.62 6.17 -0.13
N ASP A 52 3.19 5.64 -1.26
CA ASP A 52 3.53 6.17 -2.57
C ASP A 52 2.56 7.28 -2.95
N VAL A 53 3.11 8.40 -3.40
CA VAL A 53 2.34 9.54 -3.88
C VAL A 53 2.77 9.96 -5.28
N ASP A 54 1.84 10.51 -6.05
CA ASP A 54 2.11 11.09 -7.36
C ASP A 54 2.72 12.51 -7.24
N ARG A 55 2.98 13.15 -8.39
CA ARG A 55 3.55 14.52 -8.42
C ARG A 55 2.63 15.59 -7.80
N GLN A 56 1.36 15.30 -7.62
CA GLN A 56 0.36 16.18 -6.98
C GLN A 56 0.22 15.87 -5.48
N GLY A 57 0.98 14.90 -4.95
CA GLY A 57 0.89 14.45 -3.57
C GLY A 57 -0.34 13.56 -3.29
N GLU A 58 -1.00 13.04 -4.33
CA GLU A 58 -2.12 12.12 -4.17
C GLU A 58 -1.62 10.69 -3.94
N VAL A 59 -2.27 9.96 -3.02
CA VAL A 59 -1.90 8.58 -2.71
C VAL A 59 -2.12 7.69 -3.93
N VAL A 60 -1.05 7.03 -4.37
CA VAL A 60 -1.07 6.00 -5.42
C VAL A 60 -1.26 4.63 -4.78
N GLY A 61 -0.52 4.34 -3.72
CA GLY A 61 -0.57 3.08 -3.01
C GLY A 61 0.10 3.12 -1.65
N ILE A 62 -0.06 2.04 -0.90
CA ILE A 62 0.62 1.80 0.38
C ILE A 62 1.36 0.49 0.27
N GLU A 63 2.66 0.50 0.54
CA GLU A 63 3.47 -0.69 0.63
C GLU A 63 3.69 -1.06 2.08
N GLY A 64 3.61 -2.36 2.35
CA GLY A 64 3.84 -2.95 3.65
C GLY A 64 4.74 -4.16 3.55
N LEU A 65 5.73 -4.28 4.43
CA LEU A 65 6.63 -5.43 4.49
C LEU A 65 6.60 -6.09 5.87
N CYS A 66 7.02 -7.36 5.91
CA CYS A 66 7.10 -8.17 7.12
C CYS A 66 5.74 -8.40 7.80
N PHE A 67 4.66 -8.51 7.01
CA PHE A 67 3.35 -8.90 7.52
C PHE A 67 3.21 -10.43 7.59
N THR A 68 2.77 -10.93 8.75
CA THR A 68 2.27 -12.31 8.89
C THR A 68 0.76 -12.38 8.73
N GLU A 69 0.05 -11.35 9.16
CA GLU A 69 -1.38 -11.13 9.01
C GLU A 69 -1.65 -9.62 8.90
N PHE A 70 -2.66 -9.21 8.13
CA PHE A 70 -3.06 -7.81 8.05
C PHE A 70 -4.55 -7.64 7.74
N SER A 71 -5.05 -6.44 8.05
CA SER A 71 -6.30 -5.92 7.51
C SER A 71 -6.05 -4.58 6.81
N LEU A 72 -6.87 -4.25 5.81
CA LEU A 72 -6.77 -2.95 5.11
C LEU A 72 -6.94 -1.76 6.07
N SER A 73 -7.80 -1.89 7.08
CA SER A 73 -7.98 -0.88 8.12
C SER A 73 -6.74 -0.68 8.98
N GLN A 74 -5.97 -1.75 9.27
CA GLN A 74 -4.68 -1.64 9.96
C GLN A 74 -3.66 -0.91 9.12
N ILE A 75 -3.52 -1.30 7.84
CA ILE A 75 -2.57 -0.71 6.90
C ILE A 75 -2.85 0.79 6.77
N LEU A 76 -4.10 1.19 6.52
CA LEU A 76 -4.50 2.60 6.42
C LEU A 76 -4.17 3.41 7.68
N ARG A 77 -4.45 2.83 8.86
CA ARG A 77 -4.16 3.49 10.14
C ARG A 77 -2.66 3.68 10.35
N GLN A 78 -1.85 2.65 10.13
CA GLN A 78 -0.39 2.73 10.29
C GLN A 78 0.24 3.70 9.27
N ALA A 79 -0.28 3.71 8.05
CA ALA A 79 0.13 4.61 6.98
C ALA A 79 -0.27 6.09 7.22
N SER A 80 -1.17 6.36 8.17
CA SER A 80 -1.83 7.65 8.33
C SER A 80 -2.50 8.10 7.02
N VAL A 81 -3.28 7.19 6.43
CA VAL A 81 -4.03 7.40 5.18
C VAL A 81 -5.53 7.23 5.44
N ARG A 82 -6.33 8.16 4.92
CA ARG A 82 -7.79 8.05 4.83
C ARG A 82 -8.24 7.73 3.41
N ALA A 83 -9.20 6.82 3.30
CA ALA A 83 -9.76 6.35 2.04
C ALA A 83 -11.28 6.43 2.06
N ASP A 84 -11.82 7.55 2.55
CA ASP A 84 -13.24 7.71 2.91
C ASP A 84 -14.21 7.54 1.72
N ARG A 85 -13.71 7.66 0.49
CA ARG A 85 -14.48 7.50 -0.76
C ARG A 85 -14.31 6.13 -1.42
N VAL A 86 -13.53 5.23 -0.81
CA VAL A 86 -13.18 3.93 -1.36
C VAL A 86 -13.98 2.83 -0.64
N ASP A 87 -14.68 2.01 -1.42
CA ASP A 87 -15.32 0.80 -0.90
C ASP A 87 -14.28 -0.32 -0.76
N LEU A 88 -13.69 -0.43 0.43
CA LEU A 88 -12.68 -1.44 0.74
C LEU A 88 -13.23 -2.87 0.72
N SER A 89 -14.55 -3.07 0.88
CA SER A 89 -15.16 -4.40 0.82
C SER A 89 -15.10 -5.01 -0.58
N LYS A 90 -14.92 -4.16 -1.61
CA LYS A 90 -14.75 -4.56 -3.01
C LYS A 90 -13.28 -4.67 -3.43
N ALA A 91 -12.36 -4.66 -2.48
CA ALA A 91 -10.95 -4.87 -2.77
C ALA A 91 -10.74 -6.19 -3.52
N ARG A 92 -9.90 -6.16 -4.55
CA ARG A 92 -9.52 -7.36 -5.30
C ARG A 92 -8.11 -7.75 -4.92
N PHE A 93 -7.87 -9.04 -4.78
CA PHE A 93 -6.57 -9.57 -4.38
C PHE A 93 -5.87 -10.18 -5.58
N ARG A 94 -4.58 -9.87 -5.72
CA ARG A 94 -3.67 -10.47 -6.69
C ARG A 94 -2.50 -11.05 -5.93
N THR A 95 -2.23 -12.32 -6.16
CA THR A 95 -0.95 -12.91 -5.77
C THR A 95 0.02 -12.66 -6.91
N ALA A 96 1.23 -12.17 -6.62
CA ALA A 96 2.27 -12.23 -7.62
C ALA A 96 2.54 -13.71 -7.93
N ALA A 97 2.31 -14.15 -9.17
CA ALA A 97 2.92 -15.38 -9.63
C ALA A 97 4.42 -15.11 -9.64
N SER A 98 5.22 -15.96 -9.00
CA SER A 98 6.66 -15.76 -8.94
C SER A 98 7.20 -15.56 -10.35
N ALA A 99 7.92 -14.46 -10.56
CA ALA A 99 8.74 -14.27 -11.76
C ALA A 99 9.89 -15.29 -11.84
N HIS A 100 9.95 -16.25 -10.91
CA HIS A 100 10.97 -17.28 -10.82
C HIS A 100 10.72 -18.48 -11.76
N ALA A 101 9.51 -18.67 -12.28
CA ALA A 101 9.20 -19.79 -13.17
C ALA A 101 9.59 -19.55 -14.65
N ALA A 102 9.95 -18.33 -15.04
CA ALA A 102 10.27 -17.98 -16.43
C ALA A 102 11.78 -17.88 -16.74
N ALA A 103 12.65 -18.12 -15.76
CA ALA A 103 14.11 -18.03 -15.92
C ALA A 103 14.83 -19.39 -15.93
N VAL A 104 14.09 -20.51 -15.92
CA VAL A 104 14.67 -21.87 -15.89
C VAL A 104 13.97 -22.84 -16.87
N ALA A 105 13.41 -22.32 -17.96
CA ALA A 105 12.88 -23.12 -19.07
C ALA A 105 13.68 -22.86 -20.35
#